data_AF-A0A2E8CLV7-F1
#
_entry.id   AF-A0A2E8CLV7-F1
#
_cell.length_a   1.000
_cell.length_b   1.000
_cell.length_c   1.000
_cell.angle_alpha   90.00
_cell.angle_beta   90.00
_cell.angle_gamma   90.00
#
_symmetry.space_group_name_H-M   'P 1'
#
loop_
_entity.id
_entity.type
_entity.pdbx_description
1 polymer ?
#
loop_
_entity_poly.entity_id
_entity_poly.type
_entity_poly.pdbx_seq_one_letter_code
_entity_poly.pdbx_strand_id
1 'polypeptide(L)' 'MTNENDVVIASAARTPTGAFNGGLSSLPASELGRVAISAALTRAGVAPEEVSEV' A
#
# COMPACT_ATOMS: atom_id res chain seq x y z
N MET A 1 5.51 27.58 -1.30
CA MET A 1 4.78 26.33 -1.56
C MET A 1 3.94 26.54 -2.80
N THR A 2 4.61 26.70 -3.94
CA THR A 2 4.00 26.91 -5.27
C THR A 2 5.03 26.39 -6.27
N ASN A 3 5.26 25.08 -6.30
CA ASN A 3 6.15 24.44 -7.27
C ASN A 3 5.40 23.31 -7.98
N GLU A 4 5.69 23.16 -9.27
CA GLU A 4 5.03 22.20 -10.18
C GLU A 4 5.25 20.72 -9.80
N ASN A 5 6.15 20.44 -8.86
CA ASN A 5 6.51 19.10 -8.41
C ASN A 5 6.28 18.90 -6.90
N ASP A 6 5.27 19.54 -6.34
CA ASP A 6 4.92 19.33 -4.93
C ASP A 6 4.55 17.86 -4.70
N VAL A 7 5.29 17.20 -3.81
CA VAL A 7 5.10 15.79 -3.46
C VAL A 7 4.08 15.68 -2.33
N VAL A 8 3.01 14.92 -2.57
CA VAL A 8 1.93 14.72 -1.61
C VAL A 8 1.72 13.23 -1.32
N ILE A 9 1.34 12.92 -0.08
CA ILE A 9 0.89 11.57 0.30
C ILE A 9 -0.61 11.50 0.06
N ALA A 10 -1.02 10.88 -1.06
CA ALA A 10 -2.42 10.77 -1.43
C ALA A 10 -3.20 9.80 -0.51
N SER A 11 -2.57 8.72 -0.05
CA SER A 11 -3.16 7.78 0.90
C SER A 11 -2.09 6.91 1.59
N ALA A 12 -2.52 6.17 2.63
CA ALA A 12 -1.71 5.13 3.25
C ALA A 12 -2.58 3.96 3.74
N ALA A 13 -2.04 2.75 3.72
CA ALA A 13 -2.66 1.56 4.25
C ALA A 13 -1.61 0.57 4.77
N ARG A 14 -2.04 -0.33 5.66
CA ARG A 14 -1.21 -1.42 6.19
C ARG A 14 -2.09 -2.62 6.52
N THR A 15 -1.48 -3.81 6.52
CA THR A 15 -2.08 -4.99 7.14
C THR A 15 -2.03 -4.89 8.67
N PRO A 16 -2.82 -5.69 9.40
CA PRO A 16 -2.58 -5.92 10.82
C PRO A 16 -1.18 -6.50 11.05
N THR A 17 -0.60 -6.24 12.21
CA THR A 17 0.69 -6.82 12.58
C THR A 17 0.47 -8.24 13.09
N GLY A 18 1.07 -9.22 12.44
CA GLY A 18 1.04 -10.62 12.88
C GLY A 18 2.13 -10.91 13.91
N ALA A 19 1.81 -11.71 14.94
CA ALA A 19 2.82 -12.30 15.80
C ALA A 19 3.59 -13.42 15.05
N PHE A 20 4.80 -13.75 15.53
CA PHE A 20 5.58 -14.88 15.00
C PHE A 20 4.78 -16.18 15.13
N ASN A 21 4.65 -16.95 14.04
CA ASN A 21 3.77 -18.11 13.92
C ASN A 21 2.29 -17.84 14.30
N GLY A 22 1.83 -16.59 14.19
CA GLY A 22 0.46 -16.18 14.50
C GLY A 22 -0.49 -16.19 13.30
N GLY A 23 -1.57 -15.42 13.38
CA GLY A 23 -2.70 -15.49 12.43
C GLY A 23 -2.42 -15.07 10.98
N LEU A 24 -1.25 -14.51 10.67
CA LEU A 24 -0.84 -14.17 9.29
C LEU A 24 0.30 -15.07 8.78
N SER A 25 0.75 -16.05 9.58
CA SER A 25 1.94 -16.87 9.28
C SER A 25 1.80 -17.75 8.03
N SER A 26 0.57 -18.09 7.64
CA SER A 26 0.31 -18.89 6.43
C SER A 26 0.32 -18.07 5.14
N LEU A 27 0.36 -16.74 5.22
CA LEU A 27 0.31 -15.86 4.05
C LEU A 27 1.73 -15.51 3.58
N PRO A 28 2.04 -15.64 2.27
CA PRO A 28 3.30 -15.15 1.71
C PRO A 28 3.47 -13.64 1.93
N ALA A 29 4.70 -13.17 2.08
CA ALA A 29 4.99 -11.75 2.27
C ALA A 29 4.48 -10.88 1.10
N SER A 30 4.59 -11.37 -0.13
CA SER A 30 4.08 -10.68 -1.32
C SER A 30 2.56 -10.49 -1.29
N GLU A 31 1.81 -11.44 -0.72
CA GLU A 31 0.36 -11.36 -0.56
C GLU A 31 -0.02 -10.28 0.46
N LEU A 32 0.72 -10.18 1.57
CA LEU A 32 0.53 -9.11 2.55
C LEU A 32 0.83 -7.74 1.94
N GLY A 33 1.90 -7.63 1.14
CA GLY A 33 2.25 -6.42 0.40
C GLY A 33 1.17 -6.02 -0.61
N ARG A 34 0.66 -6.99 -1.39
CA ARG A 34 -0.45 -6.80 -2.33
C ARG A 34 -1.67 -6.21 -1.63
N VAL A 35 -2.09 -6.78 -0.50
CA VAL A 35 -3.25 -6.29 0.27
C VAL A 35 -3.03 -4.83 0.73
N ALA A 36 -1.84 -4.50 1.23
CA ALA A 36 -1.53 -3.13 1.66
C ALA A 36 -1.57 -2.12 0.50
N ILE A 37 -0.91 -2.44 -0.62
CA ILE A 37 -0.82 -1.56 -1.80
C ILE A 37 -2.22 -1.38 -2.42
N SER A 38 -2.96 -2.47 -2.66
CA SER A 38 -4.31 -2.39 -3.24
C SER A 38 -5.26 -1.55 -2.39
N ALA A 39 -5.18 -1.64 -1.06
CA ALA A 39 -5.98 -0.82 -0.17
C ALA A 39 -5.60 0.67 -0.22
N ALA A 40 -4.31 0.99 -0.34
CA ALA A 40 -3.84 2.37 -0.48
C ALA A 40 -4.32 2.99 -1.80
N LEU A 41 -4.14 2.29 -2.93
CA LEU A 41 -4.61 2.73 -4.25
C LEU A 41 -6.12 2.96 -4.27
N THR A 42 -6.89 2.00 -3.73
CA THR A 42 -8.37 2.13 -3.66
C THR A 42 -8.80 3.36 -2.85
N ARG A 43 -8.14 3.66 -1.72
CA ARG A 43 -8.44 4.84 -0.91
C ARG A 43 -8.05 6.16 -1.59
N ALA A 44 -6.95 6.14 -2.35
CA ALA A 44 -6.50 7.28 -3.14
C ALA A 44 -7.35 7.50 -4.40
N GLY A 45 -8.11 6.49 -4.84
CA GLY A 45 -8.83 6.52 -6.11
C GLY A 45 -7.90 6.45 -7.33
N VAL A 46 -6.71 5.86 -7.17
CA VAL A 46 -5.69 5.74 -8.22
C VAL A 46 -5.77 4.35 -8.85
N ALA A 47 -5.75 4.28 -10.18
CA ALA A 47 -5.71 3.01 -10.89
C ALA A 47 -4.31 2.38 -10.81
N PRO A 48 -4.19 1.04 -10.70
CA PRO A 48 -2.88 0.39 -10.58
C PRO A 48 -1.91 0.71 -11.73
N GLU A 49 -2.43 0.83 -12.95
CA GLU A 49 -1.69 1.21 -14.16
C GLU A 49 -1.15 2.65 -14.18
N GLU A 50 -1.59 3.52 -13.25
CA GLU A 50 -1.04 4.88 -13.09
C GLU A 50 0.21 4.91 -12.21
N VAL A 51 0.60 3.79 -11.58
CA VAL A 51 1.78 3.69 -10.73
C VAL A 51 3.04 3.52 -11.59
N SER A 52 3.96 4.47 -11.49
CA SER A 52 5.23 4.43 -12.23
C SER A 52 6.29 3.52 -11.61
N GLU A 53 6.32 3.39 -10.28
CA GLU A 53 7.38 2.66 -9.55
C GLU A 53 6.89 2.19 -8.16
N VAL A 54 7.48 1.10 -7.63
CA VAL A 54 7.18 0.48 -6.33
C VAL A 54 8.46 0.11 -5.60
#